data_AF-A0A8J6MSE3-F1
#
_entry.id   AF-A0A8J6MSE3-F1
#
_cell.length_a   1.000
_cell.length_b   1.000
_cell.length_c   1.000
_cell.angle_alpha   90.00
_cell.angle_beta   90.00
_cell.angle_gamma   90.00
#
_symmetry.space_group_name_H-M   'P 1'
#
loop_
_entity.id
_entity.type
_entity.pdbx_description
1 polymer ?
#
loop_
_entity_poly.entity_id
_entity_poly.type
_entity_poly.pdbx_seq_one_letter_code
_entity_poly.pdbx_strand_id
1 'polypeptide(L)'
;AITQTPIQKKLLPLDNIHAEKGTTDYLYEPSAEGVLSVLLPKYAETLIYSALLESKASEFGAKMTAMGSATKNASKMINKLTLTYNRARQAAITQEITEIVAGANSQT
;
A
#
# COMPACT_ATOMS: atom_id res chain seq x y z
N ALA A 1 -4.45 9.22 -4.79
CA ALA A 1 -3.29 8.36 -4.47
C ALA A 1 -3.64 6.86 -4.52
N ILE A 2 -4.39 6.41 -5.54
CA ILE A 2 -4.85 5.00 -5.64
C ILE A 2 -4.21 4.27 -6.83
N THR A 3 -3.53 5.00 -7.71
CA THR A 3 -2.98 4.43 -8.94
C THR A 3 -1.47 4.54 -8.92
N GLN A 4 -0.78 3.42 -8.77
CA GLN A 4 0.67 3.31 -9.03
C GLN A 4 0.82 2.81 -10.47
N THR A 5 1.46 3.59 -11.34
CA THR A 5 1.70 3.19 -12.73
C THR A 5 3.12 2.64 -12.87
N PRO A 6 3.30 1.44 -13.42
CA PRO A 6 4.63 0.90 -13.64
C PRO A 6 5.30 1.68 -14.77
N ILE A 7 6.49 2.23 -14.50
CA ILE A 7 7.30 2.97 -15.47
C ILE A 7 8.63 2.26 -15.69
N GLN A 8 9.07 2.19 -16.95
CA GLN A 8 10.41 1.71 -17.32
C GLN A 8 11.22 2.91 -17.81
N LYS A 9 12.29 3.25 -17.08
CA LYS A 9 13.25 4.29 -17.48
C LYS A 9 14.58 3.62 -17.80
N LYS A 10 15.12 3.90 -18.99
CA LYS A 10 16.49 3.49 -19.37
C LYS A 10 17.47 4.32 -18.55
N LEU A 11 18.27 3.65 -17.72
CA LEU A 11 19.22 4.32 -16.82
C LEU A 11 20.60 4.51 -17.49
N LEU A 12 21.03 3.53 -18.27
CA LEU A 12 22.26 3.56 -19.06
C LEU A 12 22.03 2.89 -20.43
N PRO A 13 22.76 3.30 -21.49
CA PRO A 13 23.49 4.57 -21.64
C PRO A 13 22.58 5.81 -21.58
N LEU A 14 23.15 6.95 -21.17
CA LEU A 14 22.46 8.24 -20.98
C LEU A 14 22.20 8.92 -22.34
N ASP A 15 21.28 8.39 -23.12
CA ASP A 15 20.99 8.92 -24.47
C ASP A 15 20.00 10.10 -24.46
N ASN A 16 19.30 10.30 -23.33
CA ASN A 16 18.20 11.28 -23.20
C ASN A 16 18.58 12.44 -22.26
N ILE A 17 19.63 13.18 -22.59
CA ILE A 17 19.95 14.42 -21.89
C ILE A 17 19.19 15.55 -22.59
N HIS A 18 18.02 15.92 -22.07
CA HIS A 18 17.34 17.14 -22.50
C HIS A 18 18.12 18.34 -21.98
N ALA A 19 18.93 18.96 -22.83
CA ALA A 19 19.64 20.19 -22.50
C ALA A 19 18.64 21.34 -22.40
N GLU A 20 18.26 21.75 -21.19
CA GLU A 20 17.63 23.05 -21.01
C GLU A 20 18.66 24.14 -21.33
N LYS A 21 18.26 25.10 -22.17
CA LYS A 21 19.10 26.19 -22.66
C LYS A 21 19.54 27.10 -21.51
N GLY A 22 20.72 26.80 -20.97
CA GLY A 22 21.42 27.60 -19.99
C GLY A 22 22.87 27.15 -19.90
N THR A 23 23.64 27.32 -20.98
CA THR A 23 25.10 27.14 -20.94
C THR A 23 25.69 28.31 -20.16
N THR A 24 25.79 28.14 -18.84
CA THR A 24 26.67 28.94 -17.99
C THR A 24 28.09 28.42 -18.18
N ASP A 25 29.05 29.29 -18.44
CA ASP A 25 30.46 28.89 -18.57
C ASP A 25 30.99 28.51 -17.18
N TYR A 26 31.24 27.21 -16.98
CA TYR A 26 31.85 26.68 -15.76
C TYR A 26 33.36 26.54 -15.96
N LEU A 27 34.14 27.00 -14.98
CA LEU A 27 35.57 26.69 -14.90
C LEU A 27 35.73 25.32 -14.23
N TYR A 28 36.28 24.35 -14.96
CA TYR A 28 36.48 22.98 -14.46
C TYR A 28 37.90 22.81 -13.95
N GLU A 29 38.06 22.25 -12.76
CA GLU A 29 39.35 21.90 -12.18
C GLU A 29 39.25 20.45 -11.68
N PRO A 30 40.10 19.49 -12.10
CA PRO A 30 41.33 19.61 -12.91
C PRO A 30 41.13 19.59 -14.44
N SER A 31 40.04 19.03 -14.96
CA SER A 31 39.63 19.10 -16.38
C SER A 31 38.15 18.72 -16.50
N ALA A 32 37.48 19.15 -17.57
CA ALA A 32 36.07 18.80 -17.81
C ALA A 32 35.83 17.28 -17.85
N GLU A 33 36.76 16.53 -18.46
CA GLU A 33 36.71 15.07 -18.55
C GLU A 33 36.90 14.40 -17.18
N GLY A 34 37.83 14.91 -16.36
CA GLY A 34 38.05 14.41 -15.00
C GLY A 34 36.82 14.64 -14.10
N VAL A 35 36.21 15.83 -14.16
CA VAL A 35 34.98 16.12 -13.42
C VAL A 35 33.83 15.22 -13.90
N LEU A 36 33.68 15.02 -15.21
CA LEU A 36 32.64 14.16 -15.78
C LEU A 36 32.80 12.69 -15.37
N SER A 37 34.02 12.16 -15.33
CA SER A 37 34.29 10.79 -14.89
C SER A 37 33.84 10.50 -13.45
N VAL A 38 33.84 11.51 -12.58
CA VAL A 38 33.38 11.42 -11.19
C VAL A 38 31.87 11.70 -11.09
N LEU A 39 31.35 12.60 -11.92
CA LEU A 39 29.94 12.99 -11.89
C LEU A 39 29.02 11.92 -12.48
N LEU A 40 29.43 11.23 -13.55
CA LEU A 40 28.67 10.16 -14.20
C LEU A 40 28.22 9.05 -13.23
N PRO A 41 29.11 8.41 -12.44
CA PRO A 41 28.69 7.39 -11.48
C PRO A 41 27.79 7.96 -10.38
N LYS A 42 28.10 9.16 -9.86
CA LYS A 42 27.23 9.84 -8.86
C LYS A 42 25.83 10.10 -9.41
N TYR A 43 25.71 10.51 -10.67
CA TYR A 43 24.44 10.74 -11.31
C TYR A 43 23.63 9.45 -11.50
N ALA A 44 24.29 8.35 -11.87
CA ALA A 44 23.65 7.04 -11.93
C ALA A 44 23.16 6.58 -10.55
N GLU A 45 23.96 6.78 -9.50
CA GLU A 45 23.59 6.48 -8.11
C GLU A 45 22.36 7.29 -7.66
N THR A 46 22.31 8.59 -7.95
CA THR A 46 21.15 9.42 -7.57
C THR A 46 19.89 9.01 -8.32
N LEU A 47 19.98 8.67 -9.61
CA LEU A 47 18.83 8.15 -10.37
C LEU A 47 18.25 6.88 -9.77
N ILE A 48 19.12 5.93 -9.38
CA ILE A 48 18.70 4.69 -8.72
C ILE A 48 18.08 5.00 -7.36
N TYR A 49 18.69 5.90 -6.58
CA TYR A 49 18.18 6.28 -5.26
C TYR A 49 16.80 6.94 -5.35
N SER A 50 16.60 7.86 -6.30
CA SER A 50 15.29 8.47 -6.55
C SER A 50 14.24 7.43 -6.97
N ALA A 51 14.60 6.49 -7.85
CA ALA A 51 13.69 5.41 -8.25
C ALA A 51 13.32 4.49 -7.07
N LEU A 52 14.26 4.21 -6.18
CA LEU A 52 14.02 3.43 -4.96
C LEU A 52 13.06 4.15 -4.02
N LEU A 53 13.25 5.46 -3.80
CA LEU A 53 12.35 6.27 -2.98
C LEU A 53 10.93 6.30 -3.55
N GLU A 54 10.81 6.49 -4.86
CA GLU A 54 9.51 6.48 -5.56
C GLU A 54 8.82 5.11 -5.46
N SER A 55 9.59 4.03 -5.59
CA SER A 55 9.09 2.66 -5.40
C SER A 55 8.61 2.44 -3.96
N LYS A 56 9.32 2.95 -2.96
CA LYS A 56 8.94 2.81 -1.54
C LYS A 56 7.69 3.62 -1.20
N ALA A 57 7.58 4.85 -1.71
CA ALA A 57 6.37 5.65 -1.57
C ALA A 57 5.16 4.95 -2.21
N SER A 58 5.35 4.39 -3.40
CA SER A 58 4.34 3.60 -4.11
C SER A 58 3.91 2.35 -3.32
N GLU A 59 4.87 1.63 -2.72
CA GLU A 59 4.62 0.47 -1.86
C GLU A 59 3.72 0.85 -0.66
N PHE A 60 4.06 1.93 0.06
CA PHE A 60 3.26 2.37 1.20
C PHE A 60 1.85 2.80 0.78
N GLY A 61 1.69 3.51 -0.34
CA GLY A 61 0.37 3.87 -0.86
C GLY A 61 -0.49 2.66 -1.22
N ALA A 62 0.11 1.66 -1.88
CA ALA A 62 -0.56 0.40 -2.20
C ALA A 62 -0.96 -0.38 -0.93
N LYS A 63 -0.05 -0.44 0.05
CA LYS A 63 -0.26 -1.10 1.34
C LYS A 63 -1.40 -0.45 2.14
N MET A 64 -1.43 0.88 2.23
CA MET A 64 -2.54 1.60 2.89
C MET A 64 -3.88 1.31 2.23
N THR A 65 -3.92 1.27 0.90
CA THR A 65 -5.15 0.96 0.15
C THR A 65 -5.62 -0.48 0.37
N ALA A 66 -4.69 -1.44 0.36
CA ALA A 66 -4.96 -2.85 0.62
C ALA A 66 -5.46 -3.06 2.06
N MET A 67 -4.80 -2.45 3.05
CA MET A 67 -5.20 -2.55 4.46
C MET A 67 -6.53 -1.85 4.73
N GLY A 68 -6.79 -0.70 4.10
CA GLY A 68 -8.11 -0.04 4.18
C GLY A 68 -9.23 -0.94 3.66
N SER A 69 -8.98 -1.66 2.56
CA SER A 69 -9.92 -2.65 2.02
C SER A 69 -10.10 -3.86 2.94
N ALA A 70 -9.00 -4.35 3.55
CA ALA A 70 -9.05 -5.43 4.52
C ALA A 70 -9.88 -5.05 5.77
N THR A 71 -9.67 -3.86 6.33
CA THR A 71 -10.46 -3.35 7.47
C THR A 71 -11.94 -3.26 7.12
N LYS A 72 -12.28 -2.73 5.94
CA LYS A 72 -13.68 -2.67 5.48
C LYS A 72 -14.31 -4.06 5.37
N ASN A 73 -13.57 -5.04 4.89
CA ASN A 73 -14.02 -6.42 4.78
C ASN A 73 -14.19 -7.08 6.16
N ALA A 74 -13.27 -6.83 7.08
CA ALA A 74 -13.36 -7.30 8.46
C ALA A 74 -14.60 -6.73 9.16
N SER A 75 -14.86 -5.42 9.06
CA SER A 75 -16.07 -4.80 9.63
C SER A 75 -17.36 -5.39 9.08
N LYS A 76 -17.41 -5.68 7.77
CA LYS A 76 -18.57 -6.39 7.17
C LYS A 76 -18.75 -7.79 7.76
N MET A 77 -17.65 -8.52 7.97
CA MET A 77 -17.68 -9.85 8.57
C MET A 77 -18.17 -9.82 10.02
N ILE A 78 -17.67 -8.87 10.83
CA ILE A 78 -18.11 -8.65 12.21
C ILE A 78 -19.62 -8.40 12.24
N ASN A 79 -20.13 -7.49 11.41
CA ASN A 79 -21.56 -7.20 11.37
C ASN A 79 -22.41 -8.44 11.03
N LYS A 80 -21.95 -9.27 10.08
CA LYS A 80 -22.61 -10.51 9.72
C LYS A 80 -22.62 -11.50 10.90
N LEU A 81 -21.49 -11.69 11.57
CA LEU A 81 -21.37 -12.59 12.71
C LEU A 81 -22.20 -12.12 13.90
N THR A 82 -22.25 -10.81 14.17
CA THR A 82 -23.11 -10.24 15.22
C THR A 82 -24.58 -10.52 14.96
N LEU A 83 -25.04 -10.40 13.71
CA LEU A 83 -26.41 -10.75 13.35
C LEU A 83 -26.70 -12.23 13.59
N THR A 84 -25.80 -13.12 13.15
CA THR A 84 -25.91 -14.57 13.37
C THR A 84 -25.90 -14.91 14.86
N TYR A 85 -25.03 -14.27 15.64
CA TYR A 85 -24.94 -14.44 17.09
C TYR A 85 -26.25 -14.07 17.78
N ASN A 86 -26.82 -12.90 17.48
CA ASN A 86 -28.08 -12.47 18.07
C ASN A 86 -29.24 -13.41 17.72
N ARG A 87 -29.26 -13.91 16.48
CA ARG A 87 -30.26 -14.90 16.04
C ARG A 87 -30.14 -16.21 16.80
N ALA A 88 -28.92 -16.73 16.95
CA ALA A 88 -28.64 -17.93 17.73
C ALA A 88 -29.00 -17.74 19.21
N ARG A 89 -28.69 -16.57 19.78
CA ARG A 89 -29.05 -16.20 21.15
C ARG A 89 -30.56 -16.22 21.37
N GLN A 90 -31.33 -15.62 20.45
CA GLN A 90 -32.79 -15.62 20.54
C GLN A 90 -33.35 -17.04 20.43
N ALA A 91 -32.85 -17.84 19.49
CA ALA A 91 -33.26 -19.24 19.34
C ALA A 91 -32.98 -20.07 20.61
N ALA A 92 -31.81 -19.87 21.24
CA ALA A 92 -31.46 -20.52 22.50
C ALA A 92 -32.40 -20.11 23.64
N ILE A 93 -32.68 -18.82 23.82
CA ILE A 93 -33.64 -18.33 24.84
C ILE A 93 -35.03 -18.92 24.61
N THR A 94 -35.51 -18.91 23.37
CA THR A 94 -36.81 -19.51 23.05
C THR A 94 -36.82 -20.99 23.38
N GLN A 95 -35.75 -21.72 23.03
CA GLN A 95 -35.63 -23.14 23.31
C GLN A 95 -35.66 -23.44 24.83
N GLU A 96 -34.85 -22.73 25.62
CA GLU A 96 -34.84 -22.84 27.09
C GLU A 96 -36.24 -22.58 27.68
N ILE A 97 -36.95 -21.55 27.22
CA ILE A 97 -38.30 -21.24 27.69
C ILE A 97 -39.27 -22.38 27.33
N THR A 98 -39.23 -22.91 26.10
CA THR A 98 -40.08 -24.06 25.71
C THR A 98 -39.80 -25.29 26.56
N GLU A 99 -38.53 -25.56 26.89
CA GLU A 99 -38.14 -26.69 27.75
C GLU A 99 -38.68 -26.52 29.18
N ILE A 100 -38.61 -25.30 29.74
CA ILE A 100 -39.17 -24.98 31.06
C ILE A 100 -40.70 -25.18 31.08
N VAL A 101 -41.41 -24.66 30.08
CA VAL A 101 -42.89 -24.76 30.00
C VAL A 101 -43.32 -26.22 29.81
N ALA A 102 -42.63 -26.97 28.96
CA ALA A 102 -42.90 -28.39 28.76
C ALA A 102 -42.68 -29.19 30.05
N GLY A 103 -41.59 -28.94 30.78
CA GLY A 103 -41.31 -29.58 32.07
C GLY A 103 -42.36 -29.26 33.14
N ALA A 104 -42.81 -28.00 33.21
CA ALA A 104 -43.85 -27.58 34.16
C ALA A 104 -45.20 -28.24 33.89
N ASN A 105 -45.63 -28.31 32.62
CA ASN A 105 -46.88 -28.97 32.23
C ASN A 105 -46.87 -30.49 32.40
N SER A 106 -45.70 -31.10 32.53
CA SER A 106 -45.56 -32.56 32.73
C SER A 106 -45.73 -32.98 34.19
N GLN A 107 -45.70 -32.02 35.14
CA GLN A 107 -45.77 -32.27 36.59
C GLN A 107 -47.16 -32.03 37.19
N THR A 108 -48.10 -31.49 36.40
CA THR A 108 -49.53 -31.33 36.75
C THR A 108 -50.38 -32.36 36.03
#